data_AF-A0A5C8T1H7-F1
#
_entry.id   AF-A0A5C8T1H7-F1
#
_cell.length_a   1.000
_cell.length_b   1.000
_cell.length_c   1.000
_cell.angle_alpha   90.00
_cell.angle_beta   90.00
_cell.angle_gamma   90.00
#
_symmetry.space_group_name_H-M   'P 1'
#
loop_
_entity.id
_entity.type
_entity.pdbx_description
1 polymer ?
#
loop_
_entity_poly.entity_id
_entity_poly.type
_entity_poly.pdbx_seq_one_letter_code
_entity_poly.pdbx_strand_id
1 'polypeptide(L)'
;MHILAIDTALELCSACVATETTDGVDLLAQESMTLARGHAEALLPLVERVMARFAGGFEGLSRVAVTVGPGSYTGLRVGLSAA
;
A
#
# COMPACT_ATOMS: atom_id res chain seq x y z
N MET A 1 13.29 9.14 3.54
CA MET A 1 13.14 7.74 3.06
C MET A 1 11.74 7.58 2.51
N HIS A 2 11.57 7.01 1.32
CA HIS A 2 10.23 6.79 0.75
C HIS A 2 9.76 5.35 0.97
N ILE A 3 8.54 5.18 1.44
CA ILE A 3 7.97 3.89 1.86
C ILE A 3 6.63 3.70 1.14
N LEU A 4 6.48 2.59 0.42
CA LEU A 4 5.18 2.11 -0.03
C LEU A 4 4.57 1.28 1.09
N ALA A 5 3.38 1.62 1.58
CA ALA A 5 2.65 0.82 2.56
C ALA A 5 1.39 0.23 1.92
N ILE A 6 1.12 -1.05 2.19
CA ILE A 6 -0.03 -1.82 1.67
C ILE A 6 -0.83 -2.41 2.83
N ASP A 7 -2.15 -2.27 2.77
CA ASP A 7 -3.08 -2.94 3.69
C ASP A 7 -4.22 -3.62 2.92
N THR A 8 -4.38 -4.92 3.17
CA THR A 8 -5.49 -5.76 2.68
C THR A 8 -6.04 -6.65 3.80
N ALA A 9 -5.87 -6.26 5.05
CA ALA A 9 -6.18 -7.07 6.22
C ALA A 9 -7.69 -7.23 6.45
N LEU A 10 -8.49 -6.20 6.15
CA LEU A 10 -9.94 -6.18 6.37
C LEU A 10 -10.68 -5.79 5.09
N GLU A 11 -11.76 -5.03 5.19
CA GLU A 11 -12.59 -4.64 4.04
C GLU A 11 -11.96 -3.56 3.15
N LEU A 12 -10.90 -2.91 3.62
CA LEU A 12 -10.20 -1.89 2.84
C LEU A 12 -9.00 -2.53 2.13
N CYS A 13 -8.94 -2.32 0.81
CA CYS A 13 -7.71 -2.44 0.05
C CYS A 13 -7.10 -1.06 -0.06
N SER A 14 -5.93 -0.85 0.56
CA SER A 14 -5.30 0.47 0.64
C SER A 14 -3.82 0.40 0.29
N ALA A 15 -3.33 1.48 -0.32
CA ALA A 15 -1.90 1.72 -0.44
C ALA A 15 -1.57 3.20 -0.31
N CYS A 16 -0.39 3.51 0.19
CA CYS A 16 0.14 4.87 0.21
C CYS A 16 1.65 4.90 -0.03
N VAL A 17 2.15 6.04 -0.48
CA VAL A 17 3.57 6.37 -0.44
C VAL A 17 3.75 7.45 0.61
N ALA A 18 4.58 7.15 1.61
CA ALA A 18 4.97 8.09 2.66
C ALA A 18 6.45 8.44 2.53
N THR A 19 6.82 9.65 2.97
CA THR A 19 8.20 10.05 3.17
C THR A 19 8.48 10.24 4.65
N GLU A 20 9.47 9.53 5.15
CA GLU A 20 10.02 9.70 6.50
C GLU A 20 11.23 10.64 6.43
N THR A 21 11.19 11.70 7.23
CA THR A 21 12.24 12.70 7.40
C THR A 21 12.58 12.85 8.88
N THR A 22 13.56 13.70 9.22
CA THR A 22 13.86 14.04 10.61
C THR A 22 12.69 14.72 11.32
N ASP A 23 11.79 15.34 10.58
CA ASP A 23 10.68 16.12 11.10
C ASP A 23 9.39 15.29 11.25
N GLY A 24 9.39 14.04 10.77
CA GLY A 24 8.26 13.12 10.88
C GLY A 24 7.97 12.36 9.58
N VAL A 25 6.71 11.95 9.43
CA VAL A 25 6.23 11.19 8.26
C VAL A 25 5.15 11.98 7.53
N ASP A 26 5.37 12.24 6.25
CA ASP A 26 4.39 12.89 5.37
C ASP A 26 3.85 11.92 4.33
N LEU A 27 2.55 12.00 4.04
CA LEU A 27 1.90 11.23 2.98
C LEU A 27 2.05 11.97 1.64
N LEU A 28 2.69 11.32 0.66
CA LEU A 28 2.87 11.85 -0.69
C LEU A 28 1.68 11.49 -1.59
N ALA A 29 1.20 10.24 -1.48
CA ALA A 29 0.03 9.76 -2.21
C ALA A 29 -0.64 8.64 -1.41
N GLN A 30 -1.96 8.52 -1.52
CA GLN A 30 -2.71 7.43 -0.91
C GLN A 30 -4.01 7.18 -1.67
N GLU A 31 -4.47 5.93 -1.60
CA GLU A 31 -5.78 5.51 -2.08
C GLU A 31 -6.28 4.33 -1.24
N SER A 32 -7.59 4.31 -0.98
CA SER A 32 -8.27 3.23 -0.28
C SER A 32 -9.59 2.92 -0.99
N MET A 33 -9.91 1.63 -1.09
CA MET A 33 -11.16 1.13 -1.65
C MET A 33 -11.82 0.18 -0.68
N THR A 34 -13.10 0.39 -0.38
CA THR A 34 -13.90 -0.60 0.37
C THR A 34 -14.34 -1.71 -0.56
N LEU A 35 -13.90 -2.93 -0.25
CA LEU A 35 -14.13 -4.15 -1.03
C LEU A 35 -14.60 -5.27 -0.10
N ALA A 36 -15.81 -5.78 -0.33
CA ALA A 36 -16.27 -7.00 0.33
C ALA A 36 -15.47 -8.26 -0.14
N ARG A 37 -14.93 -8.22 -1.36
CA ARG A 37 -14.12 -9.27 -2.00
C ARG A 37 -13.32 -8.67 -3.17
N GLY A 38 -12.34 -9.42 -3.69
CA GLY A 38 -11.59 -9.02 -4.90
C GLY A 38 -10.32 -8.20 -4.63
N HIS A 39 -9.71 -8.37 -3.45
CA HIS A 39 -8.47 -7.70 -3.08
C HIS A 39 -7.31 -8.04 -4.04
N ALA A 40 -7.24 -9.28 -4.53
CA ALA A 40 -6.16 -9.74 -5.40
C ALA A 40 -6.18 -9.02 -6.76
N GLU A 41 -7.37 -8.80 -7.32
CA GLU A 41 -7.57 -8.12 -8.59
C GLU A 41 -7.44 -6.60 -8.47
N ALA A 42 -7.81 -6.05 -7.31
CA ALA A 42 -7.81 -4.60 -7.10
C ALA A 42 -6.45 -4.03 -6.66
N LEU A 43 -5.63 -4.82 -5.96
CA LEU A 43 -4.44 -4.31 -5.27
C LEU A 43 -3.40 -3.71 -6.24
N LEU A 44 -2.94 -4.45 -7.24
CA LEU A 44 -1.89 -3.96 -8.14
C LEU A 44 -2.33 -2.72 -8.94
N PRO A 45 -3.55 -2.68 -9.53
CA PRO A 45 -4.05 -1.45 -10.16
C PRO A 45 -4.14 -0.26 -9.19
N LEU A 46 -4.47 -0.49 -7.92
CA LEU A 46 -4.48 0.57 -6.89
C LEU A 46 -3.06 1.08 -6.62
N VAL A 47 -2.09 0.17 -6.44
CA VAL A 47 -0.68 0.52 -6.24
C VAL A 47 -0.15 1.33 -7.44
N GLU A 48 -0.47 0.93 -8.67
CA GLU A 48 -0.09 1.70 -9.88
C GLU A 48 -0.64 3.13 -9.86
N ARG A 49 -1.91 3.33 -9.49
CA ARG A 49 -2.51 4.67 -9.38
C ARG A 49 -1.85 5.52 -8.30
N VAL A 50 -1.51 4.92 -7.16
CA VAL A 50 -0.79 5.61 -6.08
C VAL A 50 0.62 5.99 -6.52
N MET A 51 1.34 5.06 -7.15
CA MET A 51 2.71 5.29 -7.62
C MET A 51 2.79 6.28 -8.78
N ALA A 52 1.78 6.35 -9.65
CA ALA A 52 1.68 7.36 -10.71
C ALA A 52 1.59 8.80 -10.16
N ARG A 53 1.18 8.97 -8.90
CA ARG A 53 1.14 10.26 -8.19
C ARG A 53 2.43 10.58 -7.44
N PHE A 54 3.35 9.63 -7.34
CA PHE A 54 4.67 9.81 -6.75
C PHE A 54 5.72 10.01 -7.84
N ALA A 55 6.29 11.22 -7.91
CA ALA A 55 7.24 11.59 -8.95
C ALA A 55 8.50 10.71 -9.02
N GLY A 56 8.90 10.08 -7.90
CA GLY A 56 10.06 9.19 -7.86
C GLY A 56 9.81 7.80 -8.45
N GLY A 57 8.55 7.44 -8.78
CA GLY A 57 8.20 6.11 -9.26
C GLY A 57 8.64 4.99 -8.31
N PHE A 58 8.66 3.73 -8.80
CA PHE A 58 9.10 2.59 -7.98
C PHE A 58 10.59 2.65 -7.61
N GLU A 59 11.44 3.19 -8.49
CA GLU A 59 12.88 3.31 -8.24
C GLU A 59 13.21 4.27 -7.09
N GLY A 60 12.31 5.21 -6.78
CA GLY A 60 12.43 6.13 -5.64
C GLY A 60 12.08 5.51 -4.29
N LEU A 61 11.52 4.30 -4.25
CA LEU A 61 11.16 3.63 -2.99
C LEU A 61 12.39 3.07 -2.30
N SER A 62 12.46 3.27 -0.99
CA SER A 62 13.50 2.69 -0.13
C SER A 62 13.02 1.43 0.59
N ARG A 63 11.71 1.32 0.83
CA ARG A 63 11.09 0.20 1.57
C ARG A 63 9.67 -0.06 1.09
N VAL A 64 9.22 -1.30 1.30
CA VAL A 64 7.82 -1.70 1.25
C VAL A 64 7.40 -2.16 2.64
N ALA A 65 6.27 -1.66 3.11
CA ALA A 65 5.62 -2.03 4.35
C ALA A 65 4.29 -2.71 4.04
N VAL A 66 3.95 -3.74 4.80
CA VAL A 66 2.70 -4.48 4.61
C VAL A 66 2.12 -4.89 5.95
N THR A 67 0.80 -4.74 6.09
CA THR A 67 0.08 -5.16 7.30
C THR A 67 0.15 -6.69 7.46
N VAL A 68 0.64 -7.16 8.61
CA VAL A 68 0.79 -8.60 8.93
C VAL A 68 -0.32 -9.15 9.83
N GLY A 69 -1.30 -8.33 10.18
CA GLY A 69 -2.50 -8.72 10.92
C GLY A 69 -2.69 -7.99 12.25
N PRO A 70 -3.77 -8.31 12.98
CA PRO A 70 -4.79 -9.32 12.67
C PRO A 70 -5.68 -8.94 11.46
N GLY A 71 -6.29 -9.93 10.81
CA GLY A 71 -7.12 -9.72 9.62
C GLY A 71 -7.58 -11.01 8.94
N SER A 72 -8.25 -10.87 7.80
CA SER A 72 -8.66 -11.96 6.91
C SER A 72 -7.45 -12.77 6.44
N TYR A 73 -7.46 -14.08 6.63
CA TYR A 73 -6.40 -14.98 6.19
C TYR A 73 -6.11 -14.89 4.68
N THR A 74 -7.15 -14.68 3.86
CA THR A 74 -6.98 -14.48 2.42
C THR A 74 -6.49 -13.07 2.13
N GLY A 75 -7.08 -12.06 2.77
CA GLY A 75 -6.69 -10.66 2.58
C GLY A 75 -5.23 -10.41 2.91
N LEU A 76 -4.76 -10.84 4.09
CA LEU A 76 -3.37 -10.70 4.52
C LEU A 76 -2.37 -11.33 3.54
N ARG A 77 -2.68 -12.51 2.99
CA ARG A 77 -1.80 -13.18 2.03
C ARG A 77 -1.73 -12.47 0.68
N VAL A 78 -2.79 -11.77 0.27
CA VAL A 78 -2.76 -10.94 -0.95
C VAL A 78 -1.73 -9.82 -0.79
N GLY A 79 -1.84 -9.03 0.27
CA GLY A 79 -0.90 -7.94 0.55
C GLY A 79 0.53 -8.45 0.72
N LEU A 80 0.73 -9.51 1.51
CA LEU A 80 2.06 -10.07 1.78
C LEU A 80 2.72 -10.70 0.53
N SER A 81 1.94 -11.19 -0.42
CA SER A 81 2.48 -11.74 -1.68
C SER A 81 2.81 -10.66 -2.70
N ALA A 82 2.18 -9.50 -2.60
CA ALA A 82 2.40 -8.36 -3.51
C ALA A 82 3.56 -7.47 -3.07
N ALA A 83 3.82 -7.40 -1.75
CA ALA A 83 4.93 -6.65 -1.15
C ALA A 83 6.28 -7.34 -1.37
#